data_AF-A0A9R1LQZ8-F1
#
_entry.id   AF-A0A9R1LQZ8-F1
#
_cell.length_a   1.000
_cell.length_b   1.000
_cell.length_c   1.000
_cell.angle_alpha   90.00
_cell.angle_beta   90.00
_cell.angle_gamma   90.00
#
_symmetry.space_group_name_H-M   'P 1'
#
loop_
_entity.id
_entity.type
_entity.pdbx_description
1 polymer ?
#
loop_
_entity_poly.entity_id
_entity_poly.type
_entity_poly.pdbx_seq_one_letter_code
_entity_poly.pdbx_strand_id
1 'polypeptide(L)'
;MAGSVAASGFFPTPGSTPAALARGSKNMSGELPETLSVRGMVAKPNTPPASMQVKARAQALPKVNGSKVNLKTTGSDKEDTVPYTSSKTFYNQLPDWSMLLAAVTTIFLAAEKQWTMLDWKPKRPDMLVDTFGFGRIIQDGLVFRQNFLIRSYEIGADRTASIETLMNHLQETALNHVKTAGLLGDGFGATPEMSKRNLIWVVSKIQLLVEHYPSWEDMVQVDTWVASAGKNGMRRDWHIRDYNSGRTILKATSVWVMMNKTTRRLSKMPDEVRGEIGPHFNDRSAITEEQGEKLAKPRNKVVDPANKQFIRKGLTPKWGDLDVNQHVNNVKYIGWILESAPISILEKHELASMTLDYRKECCRDSVLQSLTNVSGECADGSPDSAIQCDHLLQLESGADVVKAHTTWRPKRPHGEGNLGLFPVESA
;
A
#
# COMPACT_ATOMS: atom_id res chain seq x y z
N MET A 1 16.24 1.40 31.12
CA MET A 1 17.16 2.52 31.41
C MET A 1 18.06 2.67 30.19
N ALA A 2 18.16 3.78 29.46
CA ALA A 2 17.85 5.18 29.75
C ALA A 2 17.00 5.80 28.62
N GLY A 3 16.10 6.71 28.99
CA GLY A 3 15.39 7.58 28.07
C GLY A 3 16.13 8.89 27.85
N SER A 4 15.72 9.64 26.82
CA SER A 4 16.02 11.06 26.72
C SER A 4 14.77 11.82 26.29
N VAL A 5 14.41 12.78 27.12
CA VAL A 5 13.31 13.74 27.02
C VAL A 5 13.89 15.06 26.52
N ALA A 6 13.21 15.75 25.61
CA ALA A 6 13.28 17.21 25.43
C ALA A 6 12.03 17.63 24.62
N ALA A 7 10.98 18.12 25.27
CA ALA A 7 10.76 19.49 25.77
C ALA A 7 10.35 20.49 24.67
N SER A 8 9.06 20.81 24.73
CA SER A 8 8.30 21.84 24.03
C SER A 8 8.71 23.27 24.42
N GLY A 9 8.67 24.20 23.46
CA GLY A 9 8.73 25.64 23.73
C GLY A 9 7.88 26.43 22.73
N PHE A 10 6.88 27.16 23.24
CA PHE A 10 6.04 28.13 22.53
C PHE A 10 6.63 29.56 22.69
N PHE A 11 6.78 30.29 21.55
CA PHE A 11 6.63 31.74 21.22
C PHE A 11 7.10 32.87 22.19
N PRO A 12 7.52 34.08 21.71
CA PRO A 12 6.75 34.93 20.77
C PRO A 12 7.52 35.79 19.72
N THR A 13 6.72 36.46 18.88
CA THR A 13 7.01 37.46 17.83
C THR A 13 7.78 38.71 18.32
N PRO A 14 8.33 39.51 17.39
CA PRO A 14 7.67 40.79 17.09
C PRO A 14 7.67 41.17 15.60
N GLY A 15 6.67 41.96 15.19
CA GLY A 15 6.60 42.61 13.88
C GLY A 15 7.18 44.02 13.89
N SER A 16 7.62 44.49 12.72
CA SER A 16 7.30 45.79 12.10
C SER A 16 8.32 46.15 11.00
N THR A 17 7.78 46.49 9.82
CA THR A 17 8.40 47.21 8.69
C THR A 17 8.43 48.73 9.00
N PRO A 18 9.18 49.62 8.29
CA PRO A 18 8.85 49.98 6.90
C PRO A 18 9.99 50.52 5.96
N ALA A 19 9.58 50.78 4.71
CA ALA A 19 10.13 51.65 3.66
C ALA A 19 11.34 51.12 2.83
N ALA A 20 11.18 50.71 1.57
CA ALA A 20 10.86 51.47 0.33
C ALA A 20 12.05 52.22 -0.28
N LEU A 21 12.54 51.75 -1.45
CA LEU A 21 12.87 52.62 -2.60
C LEU A 21 13.02 51.81 -3.90
N ALA A 22 12.63 52.47 -5.00
CA ALA A 22 12.26 51.89 -6.28
C ALA A 22 13.38 51.92 -7.35
N ARG A 23 13.05 51.29 -8.49
CA ARG A 23 13.61 51.41 -9.87
C ARG A 23 14.88 50.60 -10.14
N GLY A 24 15.06 49.95 -11.29
CA GLY A 24 14.29 49.94 -12.52
C GLY A 24 14.76 48.88 -13.53
N SER A 25 14.12 48.97 -14.69
CA SER A 25 13.96 48.05 -15.82
C SER A 25 15.21 47.76 -16.69
N LYS A 26 15.18 46.58 -17.33
CA LYS A 26 15.54 46.23 -18.73
C LYS A 26 17.00 45.99 -19.19
N ASN A 27 17.15 44.77 -19.71
CA ASN A 27 17.65 44.37 -21.05
C ASN A 27 19.15 44.20 -21.38
N MET A 28 19.40 42.99 -21.93
CA MET A 28 20.14 42.64 -23.15
C MET A 28 21.69 42.51 -23.13
N SER A 29 22.09 41.27 -23.45
CA SER A 29 23.17 40.82 -24.37
C SER A 29 24.55 41.47 -24.38
N GLY A 30 25.58 40.63 -24.42
CA GLY A 30 26.81 40.92 -25.15
C GLY A 30 28.07 40.32 -24.54
N GLU A 31 28.50 39.20 -25.14
CA GLU A 31 29.90 38.89 -25.51
C GLU A 31 31.04 38.81 -24.46
N LEU A 32 31.61 37.60 -24.41
CA LEU A 32 33.05 37.29 -24.22
C LEU A 32 33.89 37.89 -25.39
N PRO A 33 35.24 38.06 -25.32
CA PRO A 33 36.14 36.93 -25.03
C PRO A 33 37.56 37.22 -24.46
N GLU A 34 38.31 36.11 -24.32
CA GLU A 34 39.79 35.93 -24.40
C GLU A 34 40.67 36.27 -23.17
N THR A 35 41.18 35.27 -22.44
CA THR A 35 42.42 34.43 -22.59
C THR A 35 43.65 34.98 -21.83
N LEU A 36 44.24 34.17 -20.94
CA LEU A 36 45.70 33.85 -20.90
C LEU A 36 46.13 33.01 -19.68
N SER A 37 46.80 31.88 -20.00
CA SER A 37 47.82 31.06 -19.30
C SER A 37 47.64 30.68 -17.81
N VAL A 38 47.50 29.39 -17.46
CA VAL A 38 48.52 28.29 -17.39
C VAL A 38 49.66 28.53 -16.39
N ARG A 39 49.61 27.81 -15.25
CA ARG A 39 50.76 27.07 -14.69
C ARG A 39 50.28 26.01 -13.68
N GLY A 40 50.64 24.75 -13.95
CA GLY A 40 50.26 23.60 -13.13
C GLY A 40 51.17 23.36 -11.93
N MET A 41 50.68 22.53 -11.00
CA MET A 41 51.51 21.71 -10.12
C MET A 41 50.89 20.31 -10.03
N VAL A 42 51.69 19.32 -10.44
CA VAL A 42 51.49 17.89 -10.26
C VAL A 42 52.04 17.51 -8.88
N ALA A 43 51.32 16.70 -8.12
CA ALA A 43 51.87 15.95 -6.99
C ALA A 43 51.37 14.49 -7.04
N LYS A 44 52.32 13.57 -7.02
CA LYS A 44 52.17 12.09 -6.98
C LYS A 44 51.55 11.61 -5.66
N PRO A 45 51.00 10.39 -5.60
CA PRO A 45 51.05 9.58 -4.39
C PRO A 45 51.88 8.29 -4.60
N ASN A 46 52.83 8.04 -3.69
CA ASN A 46 53.48 6.74 -3.48
C ASN A 46 52.88 6.08 -2.22
N THR A 47 52.33 4.88 -2.45
CA THR A 47 52.14 3.61 -1.69
C THR A 47 52.50 3.45 -0.17
N PRO A 48 52.04 2.35 0.51
CA PRO A 48 51.01 2.34 1.57
C PRO A 48 51.56 1.95 2.96
N PRO A 49 50.70 1.75 3.99
CA PRO A 49 51.02 0.73 4.99
C PRO A 49 49.88 -0.23 5.35
N ALA A 50 50.26 -1.51 5.31
CA ALA A 50 50.04 -2.57 6.29
C ALA A 50 48.63 -2.85 6.87
N SER A 51 48.17 -4.05 6.52
CA SER A 51 47.26 -4.98 7.21
C SER A 51 47.07 -4.77 8.72
N MET A 52 45.81 -4.62 9.13
CA MET A 52 45.41 -4.72 10.54
C MET A 52 44.45 -5.90 10.71
N GLN A 53 44.97 -7.02 11.22
CA GLN A 53 44.20 -8.17 11.67
C GLN A 53 43.50 -7.83 13.00
N VAL A 54 42.18 -7.98 13.05
CA VAL A 54 41.39 -7.82 14.28
C VAL A 54 41.48 -9.10 15.09
N LYS A 55 42.17 -9.03 16.23
CA LYS A 55 42.32 -10.10 17.22
C LYS A 55 41.15 -10.00 18.21
N ALA A 56 40.22 -10.95 18.16
CA ALA A 56 39.15 -11.06 19.16
C ALA A 56 39.74 -11.46 20.53
N ARG A 57 39.64 -10.59 21.52
CA ARG A 57 39.86 -10.92 22.94
C ARG A 57 38.50 -11.04 23.62
N ALA A 58 38.09 -12.27 23.93
CA ALA A 58 37.01 -12.54 24.87
C ALA A 58 37.54 -12.32 26.30
N GLN A 59 36.96 -11.38 27.04
CA GLN A 59 37.16 -11.26 28.48
C GLN A 59 35.94 -11.87 29.20
N ALA A 60 36.21 -12.82 30.07
CA ALA A 60 35.23 -13.47 30.94
C ALA A 60 34.95 -12.60 32.19
N LEU A 61 33.69 -12.57 32.63
CA LEU A 61 33.24 -11.95 33.87
C LEU A 61 33.80 -12.69 35.11
N PRO A 62 34.21 -11.99 36.19
CA PRO A 62 34.71 -12.64 37.39
C PRO A 62 33.57 -13.10 38.33
N LYS A 63 33.75 -14.31 38.87
CA LYS A 63 32.97 -14.93 39.96
C LYS A 63 33.12 -14.14 41.27
N VAL A 64 32.01 -13.87 41.96
CA VAL A 64 32.00 -13.40 43.35
C VAL A 64 31.97 -14.61 44.28
N ASN A 65 33.02 -14.76 45.10
CA ASN A 65 33.14 -15.77 46.14
C ASN A 65 32.38 -15.34 47.41
N GLY A 66 31.64 -16.30 48.00
CA GLY A 66 30.91 -16.14 49.25
C GLY A 66 31.83 -16.04 50.47
N SER A 67 31.47 -15.14 51.38
CA SER A 67 32.11 -14.98 52.68
C SER A 67 31.45 -15.90 53.71
N LYS A 68 32.25 -16.76 54.35
CA LYS A 68 31.88 -17.51 55.56
C LYS A 68 32.11 -16.62 56.77
N VAL A 69 31.09 -16.43 57.59
CA VAL A 69 31.24 -15.98 58.98
C VAL A 69 30.49 -16.93 59.90
N ASN A 70 31.26 -17.63 60.73
CA ASN A 70 30.77 -18.40 61.87
C ASN A 70 30.56 -17.43 63.04
N LEU A 71 29.39 -17.46 63.67
CA LEU A 71 29.22 -16.98 65.03
C LEU A 71 28.31 -17.94 65.80
N LYS A 72 28.88 -18.59 66.82
CA LYS A 72 28.19 -19.38 67.84
C LYS A 72 27.93 -18.45 69.04
N THR A 73 26.68 -18.30 69.44
CA THR A 73 26.34 -18.07 70.86
C THR A 73 24.90 -18.51 71.16
N THR A 74 24.81 -19.51 72.05
CA THR A 74 23.83 -19.74 73.13
C THR A 74 22.35 -19.38 72.93
N GLY A 75 21.47 -20.38 73.11
CA GLY A 75 20.03 -20.20 73.19
C GLY A 75 19.51 -19.74 74.55
N SER A 76 18.30 -19.19 74.54
CA SER A 76 17.33 -19.29 75.63
C SER A 76 15.91 -19.19 75.06
N ASP A 77 15.01 -19.93 75.68
CA ASP A 77 13.61 -20.13 75.30
C ASP A 77 12.70 -18.89 75.46
N LYS A 78 11.51 -19.05 74.86
CA LYS A 78 10.17 -18.56 75.23
C LYS A 78 9.57 -17.29 74.60
N GLU A 79 8.49 -17.61 73.88
CA GLU A 79 7.16 -16.99 73.82
C GLU A 79 6.91 -15.74 72.96
N ASP A 80 6.04 -16.00 71.97
CA ASP A 80 4.88 -15.23 71.55
C ASP A 80 5.09 -13.89 70.85
N THR A 81 4.96 -13.88 69.52
CA THR A 81 3.73 -13.40 68.85
C THR A 81 3.82 -13.46 67.30
N VAL A 82 2.84 -14.15 66.69
CA VAL A 82 2.30 -14.06 65.30
C VAL A 82 3.27 -14.22 64.10
N PRO A 83 3.22 -15.35 63.36
CA PRO A 83 3.79 -15.41 62.02
C PRO A 83 2.77 -14.87 61.00
N TYR A 84 3.08 -13.67 60.49
CA TYR A 84 2.54 -13.16 59.23
C TYR A 84 2.81 -14.19 58.13
N THR A 85 1.77 -14.67 57.46
CA THR A 85 1.88 -15.56 56.30
C THR A 85 2.58 -14.82 55.17
N SER A 86 3.85 -15.12 54.90
CA SER A 86 4.49 -14.69 53.65
C SER A 86 4.01 -15.59 52.51
N SER A 87 3.14 -15.02 51.68
CA SER A 87 2.54 -15.60 50.50
C SER A 87 3.58 -16.20 49.55
N LYS A 88 3.39 -17.47 49.18
CA LYS A 88 4.17 -18.16 48.14
C LYS A 88 4.03 -17.41 46.82
N THR A 89 5.13 -16.93 46.26
CA THR A 89 5.14 -16.33 44.93
C THR A 89 4.93 -17.42 43.87
N PHE A 90 4.01 -17.13 42.95
CA PHE A 90 3.49 -17.94 41.82
C PHE A 90 4.56 -18.57 40.89
N TYR A 91 5.83 -18.22 41.06
CA TYR A 91 6.94 -18.62 40.19
C TYR A 91 7.45 -20.06 40.39
N ASN A 92 7.18 -20.69 41.54
CA ASN A 92 7.69 -22.05 41.83
C ASN A 92 6.69 -23.18 41.51
N GLN A 93 5.66 -22.91 40.70
CA GLN A 93 4.65 -23.90 40.30
C GLN A 93 4.48 -24.03 38.77
N LEU A 94 5.46 -23.61 37.97
CA LEU A 94 5.40 -23.83 36.52
C LEU A 94 5.88 -25.27 36.20
N PRO A 95 5.16 -26.03 35.36
CA PRO A 95 5.60 -27.34 34.90
C PRO A 95 6.96 -27.25 34.21
N ASP A 96 7.78 -28.30 34.32
CA ASP A 96 9.05 -28.36 33.60
C ASP A 96 8.78 -28.47 32.08
N TRP A 97 8.88 -27.32 31.40
CA TRP A 97 8.67 -27.20 29.96
C TRP A 97 9.80 -27.83 29.14
N SER A 98 10.87 -28.32 29.77
CA SER A 98 12.01 -28.94 29.07
C SER A 98 11.60 -30.18 28.27
N MET A 99 10.66 -30.99 28.77
CA MET A 99 10.13 -32.14 28.02
C MET A 99 9.32 -31.71 26.79
N LEU A 100 8.59 -30.60 26.89
CA LEU A 100 7.78 -30.08 25.78
C LEU A 100 8.67 -29.46 24.70
N LEU A 101 9.73 -28.75 25.12
CA LEU A 101 10.75 -28.23 24.22
C LEU A 101 11.50 -29.38 23.51
N ALA A 102 11.88 -30.42 24.26
CA ALA A 102 12.55 -31.61 23.72
C ALA A 102 11.66 -32.39 22.72
N ALA A 103 10.36 -32.51 23.01
CA ALA A 103 9.39 -33.14 22.12
C ALA A 103 9.25 -32.34 20.82
N VAL A 104 9.10 -31.02 20.92
CA VAL A 104 9.02 -30.13 19.74
C VAL A 104 10.30 -30.20 18.91
N THR A 105 11.50 -30.14 19.53
CA THR A 105 12.76 -30.28 18.79
C THR A 105 12.90 -31.64 18.12
N THR A 106 12.42 -32.70 18.76
CA THR A 106 12.46 -34.05 18.18
C THR A 106 11.51 -34.18 16.99
N ILE A 107 10.33 -33.56 17.05
CA ILE A 107 9.38 -33.50 15.93
C ILE A 107 9.99 -32.70 14.76
N PHE A 108 10.64 -31.56 15.03
CA PHE A 108 11.31 -30.78 14.00
C PHE A 108 12.48 -31.55 13.37
N LEU A 109 13.32 -32.20 14.15
CA LEU A 109 14.43 -33.04 13.65
C LEU A 109 13.94 -34.26 12.85
N ALA A 110 12.84 -34.89 13.29
CA ALA A 110 12.22 -35.99 12.55
C ALA A 110 11.60 -35.50 11.23
N ALA A 111 10.94 -34.35 11.24
CA ALA A 111 10.40 -33.71 10.04
C ALA A 111 11.54 -33.32 9.07
N GLU A 112 12.62 -32.71 9.56
CA GLU A 112 13.78 -32.33 8.74
C GLU A 112 14.42 -33.57 8.08
N LYS A 113 14.56 -34.67 8.84
CA LYS A 113 15.08 -35.94 8.31
C LYS A 113 14.14 -36.57 7.29
N GLN A 114 12.82 -36.43 7.46
CA GLN A 114 11.82 -36.92 6.52
C GLN A 114 11.76 -36.06 5.24
N TRP A 115 11.99 -34.75 5.33
CA TRP A 115 12.12 -33.84 4.19
C TRP A 115 13.37 -34.11 3.35
N THR A 116 14.50 -34.48 3.97
CA THR A 116 15.72 -34.85 3.24
C THR A 116 15.63 -36.20 2.49
N MET A 117 14.62 -37.03 2.78
CA MET A 117 14.37 -38.29 2.08
C MET A 117 13.29 -38.20 1.00
N LEU A 118 12.54 -37.08 0.93
CA LEU A 118 11.66 -36.80 -0.20
C LEU A 118 12.48 -36.11 -1.29
N ASP A 119 13.04 -36.90 -2.21
CA ASP A 119 13.34 -36.43 -3.57
C ASP A 119 12.02 -36.18 -4.32
N TRP A 120 11.25 -35.20 -3.83
CA TRP A 120 10.05 -34.72 -4.50
C TRP A 120 10.49 -33.83 -5.65
N LYS A 121 10.67 -34.41 -6.84
CA LYS A 121 10.64 -33.64 -8.08
C LYS A 121 9.18 -33.41 -8.45
N PRO A 122 8.61 -32.21 -8.24
CA PRO A 122 7.24 -31.95 -8.64
C PRO A 122 7.12 -32.14 -10.15
N LYS A 123 6.19 -32.99 -10.58
CA LYS A 123 5.93 -33.26 -12.01
C LYS A 123 5.55 -32.00 -12.79
N ARG A 124 5.21 -30.89 -12.11
CA ARG A 124 5.06 -29.52 -12.64
C ARG A 124 5.40 -28.48 -11.56
N PRO A 125 6.52 -27.76 -11.62
CA PRO A 125 6.87 -26.73 -10.64
C PRO A 125 5.83 -25.58 -10.60
N ASP A 126 5.14 -25.33 -11.71
CA ASP A 126 4.13 -24.27 -11.84
C ASP A 126 2.94 -24.42 -10.87
N MET A 127 2.61 -25.66 -10.49
CA MET A 127 1.49 -25.95 -9.59
C MET A 127 1.80 -25.57 -8.14
N LEU A 128 3.06 -25.71 -7.70
CA LEU A 128 3.47 -25.36 -6.33
C LEU A 128 3.55 -23.84 -6.13
N VAL A 129 4.00 -23.11 -7.15
CA VAL A 129 4.06 -21.64 -7.13
C VAL A 129 2.65 -21.04 -7.01
N ASP A 130 1.67 -21.62 -7.72
CA ASP A 130 0.25 -21.22 -7.62
C ASP A 130 -0.36 -21.55 -6.24
N THR A 131 0.06 -22.67 -5.61
CA THR A 131 -0.50 -23.16 -4.34
C THR A 131 -0.19 -22.23 -3.15
N PHE A 132 0.99 -21.58 -3.15
CA PHE A 132 1.37 -20.64 -2.08
C PHE A 132 1.00 -19.18 -2.39
N GLY A 133 0.33 -18.91 -3.51
CA GLY A 133 -0.04 -17.55 -3.92
C GLY A 133 1.16 -16.68 -4.30
N PHE A 134 2.33 -17.27 -4.56
CA PHE A 134 3.45 -16.55 -5.13
C PHE A 134 3.14 -16.28 -6.60
N GLY A 135 2.92 -15.01 -6.94
CA GLY A 135 2.63 -14.66 -8.32
C GLY A 135 3.78 -15.01 -9.28
N ARG A 136 3.47 -15.12 -10.56
CA ARG A 136 4.40 -15.52 -11.62
C ARG A 136 4.27 -14.63 -12.84
N ILE A 137 5.34 -14.53 -13.62
CA ILE A 137 5.29 -13.88 -14.92
C ILE A 137 4.90 -14.93 -15.98
N ILE A 138 3.99 -14.56 -16.87
CA ILE A 138 3.44 -15.35 -17.97
C ILE A 138 3.52 -14.53 -19.28
N GLN A 139 3.12 -15.12 -20.41
CA GLN A 139 3.08 -14.48 -21.73
C GLN A 139 4.42 -13.81 -22.07
N ASP A 140 5.46 -14.63 -22.23
CA ASP A 140 6.80 -14.22 -22.66
C ASP A 140 7.47 -13.15 -21.79
N GLY A 141 7.10 -13.07 -20.51
CA GLY A 141 7.74 -12.13 -19.58
C GLY A 141 6.96 -10.84 -19.34
N LEU A 142 5.80 -10.67 -19.97
CA LEU A 142 5.12 -9.36 -20.06
C LEU A 142 3.92 -9.19 -19.12
N VAL A 143 3.36 -10.28 -18.62
CA VAL A 143 2.17 -10.25 -17.75
C VAL A 143 2.48 -10.93 -16.43
N PHE A 144 2.19 -10.28 -15.32
CA PHE A 144 2.26 -10.88 -13.99
C PHE A 144 0.89 -11.38 -13.56
N ARG A 145 0.85 -12.60 -13.00
CA ARG A 145 -0.36 -13.27 -12.51
C ARG A 145 -0.20 -13.65 -11.05
N GLN A 146 -1.19 -13.34 -10.23
CA GLN A 146 -1.24 -13.77 -8.83
C GLN A 146 -2.69 -14.09 -8.42
N ASN A 147 -2.87 -15.13 -7.60
CA ASN A 147 -4.17 -15.48 -7.04
C ASN A 147 -4.30 -14.97 -5.61
N PHE A 148 -5.50 -14.53 -5.24
CA PHE A 148 -5.85 -14.11 -3.90
C PHE A 148 -7.10 -14.86 -3.45
N LEU A 149 -7.07 -15.36 -2.22
CA LEU A 149 -8.26 -15.88 -1.54
C LEU A 149 -8.91 -14.71 -0.79
N ILE A 150 -10.19 -14.43 -1.06
CA ILE A 150 -10.91 -13.37 -0.36
C ILE A 150 -11.08 -13.75 1.11
N ARG A 151 -10.57 -12.89 2.00
CA ARG A 151 -10.55 -13.11 3.44
C ARG A 151 -11.80 -12.54 4.10
N SER A 152 -12.09 -13.00 5.32
CA SER A 152 -13.32 -12.62 6.03
C SER A 152 -13.42 -11.12 6.34
N TYR A 153 -12.30 -10.43 6.56
CA TYR A 153 -12.27 -8.99 6.83
C TYR A 153 -12.22 -8.13 5.55
N GLU A 154 -12.17 -8.75 4.37
CA GLU A 154 -12.10 -8.07 3.08
C GLU A 154 -13.48 -7.88 2.44
N ILE A 155 -14.52 -8.44 3.05
CA ILE A 155 -15.91 -8.33 2.63
C ILE A 155 -16.70 -7.33 3.47
N GLY A 156 -17.70 -6.71 2.86
CA GLY A 156 -18.65 -5.80 3.50
C GLY A 156 -19.82 -6.54 4.17
N ALA A 157 -20.73 -5.76 4.76
CA ALA A 157 -21.95 -6.26 5.40
C ALA A 157 -22.89 -7.02 4.44
N ASP A 158 -22.74 -6.79 3.14
CA ASP A 158 -23.45 -7.46 2.04
C ASP A 158 -22.76 -8.74 1.55
N ARG A 159 -21.70 -9.20 2.25
CA ARG A 159 -20.92 -10.42 1.99
C ARG A 159 -20.09 -10.41 0.71
N THR A 160 -19.93 -9.25 0.08
CA THR A 160 -19.11 -9.09 -1.12
C THR A 160 -17.83 -8.32 -0.79
N ALA A 161 -16.75 -8.55 -1.53
CA ALA A 161 -15.50 -7.84 -1.34
C ALA A 161 -15.69 -6.34 -1.55
N SER A 162 -15.06 -5.53 -0.71
CA SER A 162 -15.10 -4.07 -0.92
C SER A 162 -14.31 -3.66 -2.16
N ILE A 163 -14.63 -2.50 -2.75
CA ILE A 163 -13.81 -1.93 -3.82
C ILE A 163 -12.38 -1.62 -3.33
N GLU A 164 -12.21 -1.25 -2.06
CA GLU A 164 -10.88 -1.07 -1.45
C GLU A 164 -10.07 -2.37 -1.47
N THR A 165 -10.69 -3.52 -1.19
CA THR A 165 -10.05 -4.84 -1.28
C THR A 165 -9.52 -5.09 -2.69
N LEU A 166 -10.38 -4.93 -3.71
CA LEU A 166 -9.96 -5.17 -5.10
C LEU A 166 -8.81 -4.24 -5.50
N MET A 167 -8.86 -2.98 -5.05
CA MET A 167 -7.81 -1.99 -5.29
C MET A 167 -6.51 -2.30 -4.56
N ASN A 168 -6.57 -2.84 -3.34
CA ASN A 168 -5.38 -3.36 -2.65
C ASN A 168 -4.74 -4.50 -3.44
N HIS A 169 -5.53 -5.42 -4.03
CA HIS A 169 -4.98 -6.45 -4.91
C HIS A 169 -4.31 -5.86 -6.17
N LEU A 170 -4.87 -4.80 -6.76
CA LEU A 170 -4.23 -4.11 -7.89
C LEU A 170 -2.87 -3.52 -7.50
N GLN A 171 -2.80 -2.87 -6.33
CA GLN A 171 -1.57 -2.26 -5.82
C GLN A 171 -0.50 -3.31 -5.49
N GLU A 172 -0.89 -4.39 -4.79
CA GLU A 172 0.01 -5.48 -4.42
C GLU A 172 0.59 -6.17 -5.67
N THR A 173 -0.26 -6.50 -6.64
CA THR A 173 0.20 -7.11 -7.90
C THR A 173 1.08 -6.19 -8.73
N ALA A 174 0.87 -4.88 -8.68
CA ALA A 174 1.75 -3.93 -9.37
C ALA A 174 3.17 -3.96 -8.80
N LEU A 175 3.31 -3.99 -7.47
CA LEU A 175 4.60 -4.07 -6.79
C LEU A 175 5.27 -5.42 -7.00
N ASN A 176 4.50 -6.50 -6.87
CA ASN A 176 5.02 -7.86 -7.10
C ASN A 176 5.46 -8.07 -8.54
N HIS A 177 4.76 -7.46 -9.52
CA HIS A 177 5.20 -7.46 -10.91
C HIS A 177 6.58 -6.80 -11.05
N VAL A 178 6.75 -5.56 -10.58
CA VAL A 178 8.03 -4.84 -10.66
C VAL A 178 9.17 -5.61 -9.97
N LYS A 179 8.89 -6.18 -8.79
CA LYS A 179 9.83 -7.03 -8.05
C LYS A 179 10.25 -8.26 -8.85
N THR A 180 9.28 -8.99 -9.41
CA THR A 180 9.54 -10.25 -10.11
C THR A 180 10.22 -10.00 -11.46
N ALA A 181 9.96 -8.85 -12.08
CA ALA A 181 10.61 -8.41 -13.31
C ALA A 181 12.07 -7.94 -13.08
N GLY A 182 12.56 -7.90 -11.84
CA GLY A 182 13.91 -7.42 -11.52
C GLY A 182 14.07 -5.90 -11.66
N LEU A 183 12.96 -5.17 -11.73
CA LEU A 183 12.92 -3.71 -11.90
C LEU A 183 12.81 -2.96 -10.58
N LEU A 184 12.89 -3.66 -9.44
CA LEU A 184 12.80 -3.03 -8.13
C LEU A 184 14.16 -2.48 -7.71
N GLY A 185 14.28 -1.15 -7.71
CA GLY A 185 15.46 -0.42 -7.23
C GLY A 185 15.46 -0.28 -5.72
N ASP A 186 15.14 0.91 -5.21
CA ASP A 186 15.15 1.26 -3.77
C ASP A 186 14.08 0.56 -2.90
N GLY A 187 13.37 -0.42 -3.47
CA GLY A 187 12.51 -1.35 -2.73
C GLY A 187 11.00 -1.13 -2.94
N PHE A 188 10.56 0.03 -3.46
CA PHE A 188 9.12 0.28 -3.66
C PHE A 188 8.82 0.96 -5.01
N GLY A 189 8.60 0.14 -6.04
CA GLY A 189 8.07 0.57 -7.34
C GLY A 189 8.99 1.42 -8.23
N ALA A 190 10.06 2.02 -7.70
CA ALA A 190 11.03 2.78 -8.49
C ALA A 190 12.10 1.86 -9.09
N THR A 191 12.46 2.10 -10.35
CA THR A 191 13.55 1.38 -11.02
C THR A 191 14.93 1.84 -10.57
N PRO A 192 16.00 1.09 -10.84
CA PRO A 192 17.36 1.53 -10.55
C PRO A 192 17.71 2.89 -11.16
N GLU A 193 17.41 3.15 -12.44
CA GLU A 193 17.71 4.45 -13.06
C GLU A 193 16.81 5.59 -12.53
N MET A 194 15.58 5.30 -12.11
CA MET A 194 14.72 6.27 -11.42
C MET A 194 15.29 6.65 -10.05
N SER A 195 15.73 5.65 -9.28
CA SER A 195 16.28 5.84 -7.94
C SER A 195 17.51 6.75 -7.98
N LYS A 196 18.41 6.54 -8.95
CA LYS A 196 19.60 7.38 -9.19
C LYS A 196 19.26 8.85 -9.49
N ARG A 197 18.09 9.11 -10.09
CA ARG A 197 17.62 10.45 -10.50
C ARG A 197 16.60 11.06 -9.55
N ASN A 198 16.37 10.40 -8.41
CA ASN A 198 15.42 10.85 -7.40
C ASN A 198 13.98 10.99 -7.97
N LEU A 199 13.60 10.03 -8.82
CA LEU A 199 12.29 9.98 -9.49
C LEU A 199 11.40 8.92 -8.83
N ILE A 200 10.09 9.18 -8.83
CA ILE A 200 9.03 8.25 -8.39
C ILE A 200 7.92 8.19 -9.41
N TRP A 201 7.20 7.07 -9.38
CA TRP A 201 5.92 6.93 -10.03
C TRP A 201 4.81 7.50 -9.15
N VAL A 202 3.96 8.33 -9.74
CA VAL A 202 2.70 8.77 -9.13
C VAL A 202 1.56 8.44 -10.08
N VAL A 203 0.45 7.94 -9.52
CA VAL A 203 -0.77 7.65 -10.30
C VAL A 203 -1.44 8.98 -10.59
N SER A 204 -1.69 9.29 -11.86
CA SER A 204 -2.45 10.48 -12.25
C SER A 204 -3.92 10.16 -12.49
N LYS A 205 -4.22 8.97 -13.02
CA LYS A 205 -5.57 8.54 -13.33
C LYS A 205 -5.72 7.03 -13.16
N ILE A 206 -6.88 6.59 -12.70
CA ILE A 206 -7.28 5.18 -12.74
C ILE A 206 -8.75 5.06 -13.13
N GLN A 207 -9.06 4.04 -13.91
CA GLN A 207 -10.40 3.72 -14.38
C GLN A 207 -10.68 2.24 -14.12
N LEU A 208 -11.85 1.95 -13.57
CA LEU A 208 -12.29 0.63 -13.14
C LEU A 208 -13.65 0.33 -13.76
N LEU A 209 -13.80 -0.90 -14.24
CA LEU A 209 -15.07 -1.50 -14.60
C LEU A 209 -15.23 -2.78 -13.79
N VAL A 210 -16.24 -2.82 -12.94
CA VAL A 210 -16.53 -3.97 -12.08
C VAL A 210 -17.75 -4.68 -12.64
N GLU A 211 -17.60 -5.92 -13.07
CA GLU A 211 -18.71 -6.74 -13.60
C GLU A 211 -19.38 -7.54 -12.47
N HIS A 212 -18.58 -8.05 -11.52
CA HIS A 212 -19.03 -8.84 -10.38
C HIS A 212 -18.13 -8.59 -9.17
N TYR A 213 -18.69 -8.68 -7.96
CA TYR A 213 -17.89 -8.71 -6.73
C TYR A 213 -17.76 -10.15 -6.22
N PRO A 214 -16.55 -10.59 -5.84
CA PRO A 214 -16.35 -11.89 -5.21
C PRO A 214 -16.86 -11.88 -3.77
N SER A 215 -17.21 -13.04 -3.24
CA SER A 215 -17.62 -13.26 -1.86
C SER A 215 -16.46 -13.82 -1.03
N TRP A 216 -16.69 -14.01 0.27
CA TRP A 216 -15.72 -14.67 1.14
C TRP A 216 -15.40 -16.09 0.64
N GLU A 217 -14.13 -16.50 0.76
CA GLU A 217 -13.58 -17.78 0.28
C GLU A 217 -13.48 -17.94 -1.25
N ASP A 218 -13.99 -16.98 -2.03
CA ASP A 218 -13.76 -16.98 -3.47
C ASP A 218 -12.26 -16.77 -3.76
N MET A 219 -11.77 -17.50 -4.75
CA MET A 219 -10.41 -17.33 -5.25
C MET A 219 -10.44 -16.47 -6.50
N VAL A 220 -9.72 -15.35 -6.48
CA VAL A 220 -9.60 -14.44 -7.62
C VAL A 220 -8.20 -14.51 -8.22
N GLN A 221 -8.13 -14.48 -9.54
CA GLN A 221 -6.88 -14.42 -10.31
C GLN A 221 -6.72 -13.01 -10.88
N VAL A 222 -5.60 -12.38 -10.55
CA VAL A 222 -5.26 -11.02 -10.98
C VAL A 222 -4.11 -11.08 -11.97
N ASP A 223 -4.39 -10.66 -13.21
CA ASP A 223 -3.37 -10.43 -14.23
C ASP A 223 -3.08 -8.92 -14.34
N THR A 224 -1.80 -8.54 -14.40
CA THR A 224 -1.38 -7.15 -14.64
C THR A 224 -0.22 -7.05 -15.62
N TRP A 225 -0.23 -6.00 -16.43
CA TRP A 225 0.84 -5.68 -17.37
C TRP A 225 0.99 -4.17 -17.51
N VAL A 226 2.10 -3.76 -18.11
CA VAL A 226 2.43 -2.35 -18.34
C VAL A 226 2.52 -2.07 -19.83
N ALA A 227 2.22 -0.85 -20.23
CA ALA A 227 2.36 -0.37 -21.59
C ALA A 227 2.84 1.08 -21.57
N SER A 228 3.24 1.60 -22.72
CA SER A 228 3.53 3.02 -22.86
C SER A 228 2.25 3.86 -22.78
N ALA A 229 2.29 5.01 -22.10
CA ALA A 229 1.24 6.02 -22.15
C ALA A 229 1.83 7.34 -22.71
N GLY A 230 1.81 7.47 -24.03
CA GLY A 230 2.44 8.60 -24.72
C GLY A 230 3.95 8.65 -24.48
N LYS A 231 4.53 9.86 -24.48
CA LYS A 231 5.99 10.01 -24.34
C LYS A 231 6.50 9.91 -22.90
N ASN A 232 5.72 10.34 -21.91
CA ASN A 232 6.20 10.51 -20.52
C ASN A 232 5.42 9.69 -19.48
N GLY A 233 4.39 8.96 -19.89
CA GLY A 233 3.58 8.15 -18.99
C GLY A 233 3.81 6.66 -19.20
N MET A 234 3.41 5.90 -18.19
CA MET A 234 3.25 4.45 -18.26
C MET A 234 1.78 4.12 -18.00
N ARG A 235 1.19 3.28 -18.85
CA ARG A 235 -0.11 2.67 -18.60
C ARG A 235 0.11 1.38 -17.83
N ARG A 236 -0.73 1.12 -16.83
CA ARG A 236 -0.81 -0.21 -16.21
C ARG A 236 -2.24 -0.69 -16.26
N ASP A 237 -2.40 -1.91 -16.70
CA ASP A 237 -3.69 -2.57 -16.88
C ASP A 237 -3.82 -3.76 -15.95
N TRP A 238 -5.05 -4.09 -15.60
CA TRP A 238 -5.39 -5.29 -14.84
C TRP A 238 -6.64 -5.97 -15.37
N HIS A 239 -6.66 -7.30 -15.24
CA HIS A 239 -7.83 -8.14 -15.44
C HIS A 239 -7.95 -9.10 -14.27
N ILE A 240 -8.97 -8.89 -13.43
CA ILE A 240 -9.34 -9.79 -12.34
C ILE A 240 -10.42 -10.75 -12.85
N ARG A 241 -10.23 -12.04 -12.62
CA ARG A 241 -11.19 -13.09 -12.93
C ARG A 241 -11.45 -13.96 -11.73
N ASP A 242 -12.65 -14.51 -11.67
CA ASP A 242 -12.94 -15.64 -10.79
C ASP A 242 -12.11 -16.85 -11.22
N TYR A 243 -11.39 -17.46 -10.29
CA TYR A 243 -10.44 -18.53 -10.60
C TYR A 243 -11.13 -19.79 -11.13
N ASN A 244 -12.31 -20.12 -10.61
CA ASN A 244 -13.03 -21.36 -10.92
C ASN A 244 -13.82 -21.25 -12.23
N SER A 245 -14.59 -20.18 -12.40
CA SER A 245 -15.47 -19.99 -13.56
C SER A 245 -14.81 -19.24 -14.72
N GLY A 246 -13.68 -18.56 -14.47
CA GLY A 246 -13.01 -17.71 -15.45
C GLY A 246 -13.75 -16.41 -15.79
N ARG A 247 -14.88 -16.12 -15.13
CA ARG A 247 -15.68 -14.92 -15.36
C ARG A 247 -14.90 -13.67 -14.96
N THR A 248 -15.09 -12.58 -15.72
CA THR A 248 -14.49 -11.29 -15.38
C THR A 248 -15.13 -10.74 -14.11
N ILE A 249 -14.30 -10.37 -13.15
CA ILE A 249 -14.71 -9.67 -11.93
C ILE A 249 -14.52 -8.17 -12.16
N LEU A 250 -13.31 -7.79 -12.59
CA LEU A 250 -12.92 -6.40 -12.73
C LEU A 250 -11.89 -6.22 -13.84
N LYS A 251 -12.00 -5.13 -14.57
CA LYS A 251 -10.96 -4.62 -15.47
C LYS A 251 -10.55 -3.23 -15.01
N ALA A 252 -9.27 -2.95 -15.04
CA ALA A 252 -8.73 -1.65 -14.65
C ALA A 252 -7.66 -1.18 -15.60
N THR A 253 -7.54 0.13 -15.75
CA THR A 253 -6.40 0.78 -16.39
C THR A 253 -6.01 2.03 -15.62
N SER A 254 -4.72 2.32 -15.55
CA SER A 254 -4.19 3.47 -14.83
C SER A 254 -3.08 4.14 -15.63
N VAL A 255 -2.92 5.44 -15.42
CA VAL A 255 -1.84 6.25 -15.99
C VAL A 255 -0.93 6.69 -14.86
N TRP A 256 0.36 6.43 -15.05
CA TRP A 256 1.43 6.77 -14.13
C TRP A 256 2.35 7.78 -14.79
N VAL A 257 2.76 8.78 -14.03
CA VAL A 257 3.71 9.80 -14.47
C VAL A 257 4.85 9.90 -13.48
N MET A 258 6.02 10.33 -13.96
CA MET A 258 7.16 10.52 -13.08
C MET A 258 7.12 11.88 -12.39
N MET A 259 7.49 11.88 -11.11
CA MET A 259 7.69 13.07 -10.30
C MET A 259 9.06 13.01 -9.63
N ASN A 260 9.72 14.16 -9.51
CA ASN A 260 10.95 14.26 -8.73
C ASN A 260 10.62 14.35 -7.23
N LYS A 261 11.22 13.46 -6.40
CA LYS A 261 10.93 13.36 -4.96
C LYS A 261 11.20 14.68 -4.22
N THR A 262 12.27 15.40 -4.57
CA THR A 262 12.68 16.64 -3.88
C THR A 262 11.90 17.87 -4.36
N THR A 263 11.82 18.09 -5.67
CA THR A 263 11.18 19.30 -6.22
C THR A 263 9.67 19.19 -6.31
N ARG A 264 9.11 17.97 -6.17
CA ARG A 264 7.67 17.69 -6.26
C ARG A 264 7.05 18.15 -7.58
N ARG A 265 7.87 18.17 -8.64
CA ARG A 265 7.48 18.53 -10.01
C ARG A 265 7.46 17.30 -10.91
N LEU A 266 6.53 17.28 -11.85
CA LEU A 266 6.48 16.27 -12.91
C LEU A 266 7.77 16.30 -13.72
N SER A 267 8.28 15.11 -14.05
CA SER A 267 9.48 14.90 -14.85
C SER A 267 9.14 14.19 -16.15
N LYS A 268 9.88 14.52 -17.20
CA LYS A 268 9.91 13.69 -18.42
C LYS A 268 10.51 12.33 -18.09
N MET A 269 10.21 11.34 -18.92
CA MET A 269 10.81 10.02 -18.84
C MET A 269 12.22 10.02 -19.44
N PRO A 270 13.29 9.81 -18.64
CA PRO A 270 14.64 9.64 -19.17
C PRO A 270 14.72 8.40 -20.07
N ASP A 271 15.60 8.42 -21.07
CA ASP A 271 15.76 7.32 -22.02
C ASP A 271 16.31 6.06 -21.35
N GLU A 272 17.10 6.21 -20.28
CA GLU A 272 17.62 5.08 -19.52
C GLU A 272 16.50 4.37 -18.75
N VAL A 273 15.58 5.12 -18.15
CA VAL A 273 14.38 4.55 -17.51
C VAL A 273 13.49 3.87 -18.56
N ARG A 274 13.35 4.47 -19.75
CA ARG A 274 12.63 3.86 -20.87
C ARG A 274 13.28 2.55 -21.32
N GLY A 275 14.61 2.49 -21.33
CA GLY A 275 15.38 1.29 -21.63
C GLY A 275 15.15 0.16 -20.63
N GLU A 276 14.96 0.48 -19.35
CA GLU A 276 14.63 -0.52 -18.31
C GLU A 276 13.21 -1.07 -18.46
N ILE A 277 12.20 -0.21 -18.67
CA ILE A 277 10.79 -0.63 -18.64
C ILE A 277 10.24 -1.05 -20.01
N GLY A 278 10.79 -0.51 -21.09
CA GLY A 278 10.31 -0.70 -22.46
C GLY A 278 10.23 -2.17 -22.89
N PRO A 279 11.21 -3.03 -22.58
CA PRO A 279 11.16 -4.46 -22.88
C PRO A 279 10.00 -5.20 -22.20
N HIS A 280 9.38 -4.63 -21.17
CA HIS A 280 8.26 -5.22 -20.44
C HIS A 280 6.90 -4.71 -20.91
N PHE A 281 6.86 -3.88 -21.96
CA PHE A 281 5.61 -3.33 -22.46
C PHE A 281 4.78 -4.36 -23.24
N ASN A 282 3.49 -4.38 -22.93
CA ASN A 282 2.46 -5.13 -23.62
C ASN A 282 1.34 -4.17 -24.04
N ASP A 283 1.18 -3.96 -25.34
CA ASP A 283 0.26 -2.96 -25.88
C ASP A 283 -1.22 -3.30 -25.69
N ARG A 284 -1.55 -4.52 -25.24
CA ARG A 284 -2.92 -4.92 -24.92
C ARG A 284 -3.57 -3.93 -23.94
N SER A 285 -4.81 -3.55 -24.21
CA SER A 285 -5.61 -2.74 -23.27
C SER A 285 -6.59 -3.63 -22.51
N ALA A 286 -6.72 -3.44 -21.20
CA ALA A 286 -7.76 -4.16 -20.42
C ALA A 286 -9.15 -3.57 -20.66
N ILE A 287 -9.23 -2.23 -20.71
CA ILE A 287 -10.43 -1.46 -21.00
C ILE A 287 -10.36 -1.00 -22.46
N THR A 288 -11.38 -1.29 -23.26
CA THR A 288 -11.41 -0.86 -24.67
C THR A 288 -11.61 0.65 -24.78
N GLU A 289 -11.27 1.26 -25.91
CA GLU A 289 -11.49 2.70 -26.13
C GLU A 289 -12.97 3.09 -25.95
N GLU A 290 -13.90 2.28 -26.47
CA GLU A 290 -15.34 2.48 -26.28
C GLU A 290 -15.75 2.44 -24.80
N GLN A 291 -15.20 1.51 -24.03
CA GLN A 291 -15.44 1.43 -22.59
C GLN A 291 -14.83 2.65 -21.87
N GLY A 292 -13.62 3.04 -22.24
CA GLY A 292 -12.92 4.21 -21.70
C GLY A 292 -13.68 5.51 -21.97
N GLU A 293 -14.25 5.68 -23.16
CA GLU A 293 -15.10 6.82 -23.50
C GLU A 293 -16.38 6.85 -22.67
N LYS A 294 -17.03 5.70 -22.46
CA LYS A 294 -18.21 5.60 -21.58
C LYS A 294 -17.87 5.97 -20.14
N LEU A 295 -16.64 5.66 -19.68
CA LEU A 295 -16.15 6.05 -18.35
C LEU A 295 -15.75 7.53 -18.27
N ALA A 296 -15.35 8.14 -19.38
CA ALA A 296 -14.87 9.53 -19.44
C ALA A 296 -15.98 10.56 -19.67
N LYS A 297 -17.12 10.15 -20.25
CA LYS A 297 -18.26 11.03 -20.51
C LYS A 297 -19.20 11.04 -19.31
N PRO A 298 -19.31 12.14 -18.53
CA PRO A 298 -20.47 12.30 -17.67
C PRO A 298 -21.71 12.26 -18.57
N ARG A 299 -22.60 11.27 -18.37
CA ARG A 299 -23.82 11.16 -19.18
C ARG A 299 -24.70 12.34 -18.83
N ASN A 300 -24.64 13.37 -19.67
CA ASN A 300 -25.38 14.63 -19.56
C ASN A 300 -25.18 15.34 -18.21
N LYS A 301 -24.43 16.45 -18.23
CA LYS A 301 -24.59 17.49 -17.20
C LYS A 301 -25.97 18.13 -17.36
N VAL A 302 -27.03 17.41 -17.00
CA VAL A 302 -28.24 18.09 -16.56
C VAL A 302 -27.86 18.61 -15.18
N VAL A 303 -27.46 19.88 -15.14
CA VAL A 303 -27.40 20.63 -13.88
C VAL A 303 -28.86 20.79 -13.48
N ASP A 304 -29.40 19.77 -12.84
CA ASP A 304 -30.66 19.92 -12.16
C ASP A 304 -30.41 20.88 -10.99
N PRO A 305 -31.13 22.01 -10.89
CA PRO A 305 -31.10 22.86 -9.71
C PRO A 305 -31.43 22.11 -8.40
N ALA A 306 -31.95 20.88 -8.47
CA ALA A 306 -32.17 19.98 -7.34
C ALA A 306 -30.99 19.01 -7.01
N ASN A 307 -29.83 19.11 -7.66
CA ASN A 307 -28.67 18.24 -7.39
C ASN A 307 -28.32 18.25 -5.89
N LYS A 308 -28.64 17.16 -5.20
CA LYS A 308 -28.36 16.98 -3.78
C LYS A 308 -26.86 16.80 -3.61
N GLN A 309 -26.21 17.84 -3.10
CA GLN A 309 -24.81 17.80 -2.71
C GLN A 309 -24.69 17.32 -1.27
N PHE A 310 -23.88 16.29 -1.07
CA PHE A 310 -23.55 15.72 0.23
C PHE A 310 -22.11 16.08 0.57
N ILE A 311 -21.86 16.51 1.81
CA ILE A 311 -20.54 16.97 2.23
C ILE A 311 -20.15 16.30 3.54
N ARG A 312 -18.92 15.76 3.59
CA ARG A 312 -18.27 15.26 4.80
C ARG A 312 -16.99 16.05 5.04
N LYS A 313 -16.91 16.77 6.16
CA LYS A 313 -15.72 17.58 6.54
C LYS A 313 -14.89 16.89 7.62
N GLY A 314 -13.65 17.36 7.79
CA GLY A 314 -12.77 16.91 8.87
C GLY A 314 -12.22 15.50 8.67
N LEU A 315 -12.08 15.06 7.42
CA LEU A 315 -11.41 13.80 7.11
C LEU A 315 -9.91 14.00 7.31
N THR A 316 -9.31 13.22 8.21
CA THR A 316 -7.88 13.29 8.54
C THR A 316 -7.24 11.92 8.41
N PRO A 317 -6.04 11.81 7.79
CA PRO A 317 -5.29 10.56 7.74
C PRO A 317 -4.94 10.04 9.13
N LYS A 318 -5.08 8.73 9.33
CA LYS A 318 -4.53 8.02 10.48
C LYS A 318 -3.15 7.45 10.13
N TRP A 319 -2.43 7.01 11.15
CA TRP A 319 -1.10 6.39 10.96
C TRP A 319 -1.13 5.22 9.97
N GLY A 320 -2.15 4.36 10.05
CA GLY A 320 -2.31 3.22 9.14
C GLY A 320 -2.75 3.58 7.72
N ASP A 321 -3.09 4.84 7.46
CA ASP A 321 -3.46 5.32 6.12
C ASP A 321 -2.23 5.79 5.33
N LEU A 322 -1.07 5.90 5.98
CA LEU A 322 0.19 6.31 5.37
C LEU A 322 0.93 5.12 4.77
N ASP A 323 1.52 5.33 3.61
CA ASP A 323 2.39 4.38 2.94
C ASP A 323 3.86 4.50 3.42
N VAL A 324 4.74 3.67 2.87
CA VAL A 324 6.18 3.68 3.18
C VAL A 324 6.88 5.02 2.84
N ASN A 325 6.25 5.85 2.01
CA ASN A 325 6.75 7.16 1.62
C ASN A 325 6.17 8.29 2.50
N GLN A 326 5.42 7.95 3.55
CA GLN A 326 4.71 8.88 4.45
C GLN A 326 3.65 9.74 3.74
N HIS A 327 3.16 9.28 2.59
CA HIS A 327 1.99 9.87 1.93
C HIS A 327 0.76 9.01 2.23
N VAL A 328 -0.42 9.61 2.09
CA VAL A 328 -1.66 8.83 2.14
C VAL A 328 -1.68 7.81 1.00
N ASN A 329 -1.92 6.55 1.32
CA ASN A 329 -2.04 5.46 0.35
C ASN A 329 -3.19 5.74 -0.63
N ASN A 330 -2.96 5.49 -1.93
CA ASN A 330 -3.93 5.75 -2.99
C ASN A 330 -5.31 5.11 -2.75
N VAL A 331 -5.35 3.90 -2.16
CA VAL A 331 -6.60 3.20 -1.86
C VAL A 331 -7.43 3.96 -0.82
N LYS A 332 -6.82 4.73 0.08
CA LYS A 332 -7.54 5.49 1.12
C LYS A 332 -8.32 6.68 0.60
N TYR A 333 -7.90 7.26 -0.53
CA TYR A 333 -8.74 8.27 -1.18
C TYR A 333 -10.08 7.68 -1.63
N ILE A 334 -10.15 6.39 -1.97
CA ILE A 334 -11.39 5.72 -2.41
C ILE A 334 -12.40 5.66 -1.26
N GLY A 335 -11.96 5.26 -0.07
CA GLY A 335 -12.80 5.30 1.12
C GLY A 335 -13.33 6.71 1.37
N TRP A 336 -12.44 7.72 1.34
CA TRP A 336 -12.83 9.11 1.60
C TRP A 336 -13.81 9.70 0.58
N ILE A 337 -13.69 9.40 -0.73
CA ILE A 337 -14.68 9.89 -1.71
C ILE A 337 -16.06 9.25 -1.51
N LEU A 338 -16.12 8.06 -0.92
CA LEU A 338 -17.37 7.35 -0.63
C LEU A 338 -17.99 7.73 0.71
N GLU A 339 -17.25 8.34 1.65
CA GLU A 339 -17.76 8.81 2.95
C GLU A 339 -18.87 9.85 2.84
N SER A 340 -18.87 10.68 1.79
CA SER A 340 -19.96 11.62 1.51
C SER A 340 -21.07 11.03 0.65
N ALA A 341 -20.92 9.80 0.12
CA ALA A 341 -21.98 9.17 -0.66
C ALA A 341 -23.15 8.76 0.26
N PRO A 342 -24.41 9.00 -0.14
CA PRO A 342 -25.58 8.57 0.63
C PRO A 342 -25.58 7.07 0.93
N ILE A 343 -25.79 6.70 2.19
CA ILE A 343 -25.85 5.31 2.65
C ILE A 343 -26.89 4.50 1.85
N SER A 344 -28.03 5.11 1.48
CA SER A 344 -29.06 4.45 0.67
C SER A 344 -28.57 3.95 -0.69
N ILE A 345 -27.57 4.61 -1.29
CA ILE A 345 -26.93 4.14 -2.52
C ILE A 345 -26.06 2.92 -2.20
N LEU A 346 -25.25 2.99 -1.16
CA LEU A 346 -24.36 1.90 -0.73
C LEU A 346 -25.12 0.62 -0.31
N GLU A 347 -26.32 0.78 0.26
CA GLU A 347 -27.18 -0.33 0.67
C GLU A 347 -27.88 -0.99 -0.52
N LYS A 348 -28.45 -0.19 -1.44
CA LYS A 348 -29.32 -0.69 -2.53
C LYS A 348 -28.58 -0.96 -3.84
N HIS A 349 -27.40 -0.37 -4.02
CA HIS A 349 -26.64 -0.42 -5.27
C HIS A 349 -25.21 -0.88 -5.02
N GLU A 350 -24.59 -1.44 -6.05
CA GLU A 350 -23.17 -1.77 -6.09
C GLU A 350 -22.45 -0.93 -7.15
N LEU A 351 -21.20 -0.58 -6.88
CA LEU A 351 -20.37 0.23 -7.75
C LEU A 351 -20.01 -0.58 -9.01
N ALA A 352 -20.47 -0.12 -10.17
CA ALA A 352 -20.26 -0.75 -11.47
C ALA A 352 -19.03 -0.18 -12.19
N SER A 353 -18.73 1.09 -12.00
CA SER A 353 -17.54 1.72 -12.54
C SER A 353 -17.07 2.92 -11.73
N MET A 354 -15.78 3.23 -11.86
CA MET A 354 -15.15 4.34 -11.16
C MET A 354 -14.01 4.90 -12.00
N THR A 355 -13.94 6.22 -12.15
CA THR A 355 -12.78 6.92 -12.67
C THR A 355 -12.28 7.85 -11.58
N LEU A 356 -10.99 7.83 -11.25
CA LEU A 356 -10.35 8.79 -10.36
C LEU A 356 -9.24 9.54 -11.09
N ASP A 357 -9.22 10.86 -10.95
CA ASP A 357 -8.15 11.76 -11.39
C ASP A 357 -7.48 12.36 -10.14
N TYR A 358 -6.24 11.92 -9.88
CA TYR A 358 -5.41 12.40 -8.77
C TYR A 358 -4.70 13.69 -9.17
N ARG A 359 -4.80 14.71 -8.31
CA ARG A 359 -4.25 16.05 -8.57
C ARG A 359 -3.16 16.44 -7.58
N LYS A 360 -3.28 15.98 -6.33
CA LYS A 360 -2.37 16.36 -5.26
C LYS A 360 -2.24 15.23 -4.24
N GLU A 361 -1.03 15.05 -3.71
CA GLU A 361 -0.78 14.13 -2.61
C GLU A 361 -1.11 14.78 -1.25
N CYS A 362 -1.53 13.96 -0.29
CA CYS A 362 -1.78 14.36 1.08
C CYS A 362 -0.74 13.74 2.03
N CYS A 363 -0.38 14.51 3.05
CA CYS A 363 0.48 14.10 4.16
C CYS A 363 -0.35 13.94 5.43
N ARG A 364 0.27 13.43 6.50
CA ARG A 364 -0.34 13.18 7.82
C ARG A 364 -1.23 14.32 8.35
N ASP A 365 -0.79 15.57 8.23
CA ASP A 365 -1.48 16.73 8.82
C ASP A 365 -2.55 17.32 7.89
N SER A 366 -2.86 16.64 6.78
CA SER A 366 -3.86 17.11 5.83
C SER A 366 -5.26 16.95 6.42
N VAL A 367 -6.07 18.00 6.31
CA VAL A 367 -7.50 17.96 6.64
C VAL A 367 -8.28 18.13 5.35
N LEU A 368 -9.20 17.20 5.10
CA LEU A 368 -9.94 17.09 3.85
C LEU A 368 -11.44 17.22 4.08
N GLN A 369 -12.13 17.63 3.01
CA GLN A 369 -13.56 17.47 2.87
C GLN A 369 -13.88 16.67 1.60
N SER A 370 -14.82 15.74 1.72
CA SER A 370 -15.40 14.99 0.62
C SER A 370 -16.74 15.58 0.23
N LEU A 371 -16.97 15.74 -1.07
CA LEU A 371 -18.21 16.22 -1.65
C LEU A 371 -18.70 15.18 -2.66
N THR A 372 -19.99 14.84 -2.61
CA THR A 372 -20.65 13.97 -3.58
C THR A 372 -21.86 14.70 -4.15
N ASN A 373 -21.93 14.83 -5.47
CA ASN A 373 -23.13 15.22 -6.19
C ASN A 373 -23.73 13.97 -6.84
N VAL A 374 -24.99 13.68 -6.53
CA VAL A 374 -25.69 12.54 -7.14
C VAL A 374 -26.49 13.05 -8.34
N SER A 375 -26.30 12.40 -9.49
CA SER A 375 -27.04 12.66 -10.72
C SER A 375 -27.71 11.36 -11.21
N GLY A 376 -28.97 11.48 -11.61
CA GLY A 376 -29.82 10.36 -11.98
C GLY A 376 -31.01 10.24 -11.02
N GLU A 377 -32.21 10.52 -11.54
CA GLU A 377 -33.45 10.11 -10.90
C GLU A 377 -33.96 8.83 -11.57
N CYS A 378 -34.71 8.04 -10.80
CA CYS A 378 -35.67 7.06 -11.31
C CYS A 378 -36.74 7.77 -12.16
N ALA A 379 -36.36 8.32 -13.31
CA ALA A 379 -37.32 8.69 -14.32
C ALA A 379 -37.92 7.38 -14.84
N ASP A 380 -39.18 7.15 -14.50
CA ASP A 380 -40.06 6.07 -14.98
C ASP A 380 -40.00 4.72 -14.26
N GLY A 381 -39.72 4.66 -12.95
CA GLY A 381 -39.94 3.43 -12.16
C GLY A 381 -39.23 2.18 -12.70
N SER A 382 -38.28 2.37 -13.62
CA SER A 382 -37.54 1.31 -14.26
C SER A 382 -36.48 0.82 -13.27
N PRO A 383 -36.51 -0.46 -12.89
CA PRO A 383 -35.53 -1.05 -11.97
C PRO A 383 -34.09 -1.05 -12.50
N ASP A 384 -33.83 -0.54 -13.71
CA ASP A 384 -32.52 -0.54 -14.38
C ASP A 384 -31.84 0.84 -14.48
N SER A 385 -32.35 1.86 -13.78
CA SER A 385 -31.76 3.21 -13.83
C SER A 385 -30.44 3.27 -13.05
N ALA A 386 -29.32 3.36 -13.78
CA ALA A 386 -27.98 3.48 -13.20
C ALA A 386 -27.80 4.85 -12.53
N ILE A 387 -27.37 4.87 -11.27
CA ILE A 387 -27.08 6.11 -10.52
C ILE A 387 -25.65 6.55 -10.84
N GLN A 388 -25.47 7.85 -11.06
CA GLN A 388 -24.15 8.46 -11.24
C GLN A 388 -23.83 9.37 -10.06
N CYS A 389 -22.56 9.38 -9.65
CA CYS A 389 -22.08 10.31 -8.64
C CYS A 389 -20.78 10.96 -9.10
N ASP A 390 -20.72 12.28 -8.99
CA ASP A 390 -19.49 13.06 -9.12
C ASP A 390 -18.96 13.36 -7.73
N HIS A 391 -17.70 13.01 -7.49
CA HIS A 391 -17.02 13.18 -6.22
C HIS A 391 -15.88 14.18 -6.34
N LEU A 392 -15.71 15.00 -5.31
CA LEU A 392 -14.57 15.88 -5.14
C LEU A 392 -14.03 15.72 -3.72
N LEU A 393 -12.77 15.33 -3.64
CA LEU A 393 -12.00 15.39 -2.41
C LEU A 393 -11.08 16.60 -2.49
N GLN A 394 -11.17 17.50 -1.52
CA GLN A 394 -10.34 18.71 -1.48
C GLN A 394 -9.76 18.93 -0.08
N LEU A 395 -8.63 19.64 -0.02
CA LEU A 395 -8.11 20.17 1.23
C LEU A 395 -9.07 21.25 1.76
N GLU A 396 -9.08 21.48 3.07
CA GLU A 396 -9.78 22.63 3.67
C GLU A 396 -9.24 23.97 3.13
N SER A 397 -7.99 24.00 2.66
CA SER A 397 -7.41 25.15 1.97
C SER A 397 -8.01 25.41 0.57
N GLY A 398 -8.91 24.56 0.09
CA GLY A 398 -9.60 24.70 -1.21
C GLY A 398 -8.90 24.05 -2.40
N ALA A 399 -7.77 23.37 -2.21
CA ALA A 399 -7.08 22.69 -3.31
C ALA A 399 -7.69 21.32 -3.60
N ASP A 400 -8.05 21.05 -4.86
CA ASP A 400 -8.52 19.74 -5.32
C ASP A 400 -7.44 18.67 -5.10
N VAL A 401 -7.80 17.57 -4.46
CA VAL A 401 -6.92 16.40 -4.22
C VAL A 401 -7.25 15.28 -5.20
N VAL A 402 -8.52 14.87 -5.24
CA VAL A 402 -9.02 13.83 -6.16
C VAL A 402 -10.37 14.26 -6.73
N LYS A 403 -10.55 14.08 -8.04
CA LYS A 403 -11.87 14.08 -8.65
C LYS A 403 -12.22 12.65 -9.01
N ALA A 404 -13.45 12.24 -8.75
CA ALA A 404 -13.90 10.93 -9.18
C ALA A 404 -15.31 10.96 -9.77
N HIS A 405 -15.56 10.03 -10.67
CA HIS A 405 -16.89 9.77 -11.22
C HIS A 405 -17.21 8.30 -11.00
N THR A 406 -18.37 8.00 -10.44
CA THR A 406 -18.81 6.63 -10.19
C THR A 406 -20.17 6.37 -10.83
N THR A 407 -20.35 5.15 -11.34
CA THR A 407 -21.66 4.65 -11.76
C THR A 407 -22.02 3.43 -10.93
N TRP A 408 -23.29 3.37 -10.53
CA TRP A 408 -23.82 2.35 -9.64
C TRP A 408 -24.97 1.64 -10.34
N ARG A 409 -25.08 0.34 -10.09
CA ARG A 409 -26.20 -0.49 -10.54
C ARG A 409 -26.91 -1.10 -9.33
N PRO A 410 -28.22 -1.40 -9.42
CA PRO A 410 -28.92 -2.09 -8.34
C PRO A 410 -28.20 -3.37 -7.93
N LYS A 411 -28.13 -3.64 -6.64
CA LYS A 411 -27.64 -4.94 -6.18
C LYS A 411 -28.61 -6.01 -6.67
N ARG A 412 -28.05 -7.10 -7.18
CA ARG A 412 -28.87 -8.28 -7.48
C ARG A 412 -29.44 -8.77 -6.14
N PRO A 413 -30.73 -9.12 -6.06
CA PRO A 413 -31.22 -9.84 -4.88
C PRO A 413 -30.31 -11.05 -4.72
N HIS A 414 -29.74 -11.24 -3.53
CA HIS A 414 -29.03 -12.46 -3.19
C HIS A 414 -30.00 -13.60 -3.49
N GLY A 415 -29.76 -14.30 -4.60
CA GLY A 415 -30.49 -15.52 -4.88
C GLY A 415 -30.32 -16.40 -3.66
N GLU A 416 -31.41 -17.02 -3.20
CA GLU A 416 -31.41 -18.12 -2.25
C GLU A 416 -30.50 -19.23 -2.79
N GLY A 417 -29.20 -19.07 -2.61
CA GLY A 417 -28.20 -20.05 -2.94
C GLY A 417 -28.24 -21.09 -1.85
N ASN A 418 -28.93 -22.21 -2.12
CA ASN A 418 -28.71 -23.51 -1.49
C ASN A 418 -28.29 -23.46 -0.01
N LEU A 419 -29.20 -23.02 0.87
CA LEU A 419 -29.32 -23.75 2.12
C LEU A 419 -29.84 -25.12 1.71
N GLY A 420 -28.92 -26.07 1.54
CA GLY A 420 -29.27 -27.48 1.41
C GLY A 420 -30.27 -27.79 2.51
N LEU A 421 -31.48 -28.16 2.11
CA LEU A 421 -32.45 -28.82 2.96
C LEU A 421 -31.68 -29.97 3.63
N PHE A 422 -31.32 -29.81 4.90
CA PHE A 422 -31.07 -30.96 5.74
C PHE A 422 -32.39 -31.74 5.76
N PRO A 423 -32.43 -32.99 5.25
CA PRO A 423 -33.59 -33.82 5.48
C PRO A 423 -33.64 -34.05 6.98
N VAL A 424 -34.65 -33.48 7.62
CA VAL A 424 -35.15 -34.03 8.88
C VAL A 424 -35.81 -35.35 8.49
N GLU A 425 -35.03 -36.43 8.48
CA GLU A 425 -35.60 -37.77 8.62
C GLU A 425 -35.44 -38.19 10.07
N SER A 426 -36.58 -38.14 10.75
CA SER A 426 -36.86 -38.80 12.01
C SER A 426 -36.73 -40.32 11.85
N ALA A 427 -35.94 -40.96 12.72
CA ALA A 427 -36.22 -42.27 13.30
C ALA A 427 -35.50 -42.38 14.65
#